data_AF-A0A7R9QLX7-F1
#
_entry.id   AF-A0A7R9QLX7-F1
#
_cell.length_a   1.000
_cell.length_b   1.000
_cell.length_c   1.000
_cell.angle_alpha   90.00
_cell.angle_beta   90.00
_cell.angle_gamma   90.00
#
_symmetry.space_group_name_H-M   'P 1'
#
loop_
_entity.id
_entity.type
_entity.pdbx_description
1 polymer ?
#
loop_
_entity_poly.entity_id
_entity_poly.type
_entity_poly.pdbx_seq_one_letter_code
_entity_poly.pdbx_strand_id
1 'polypeptide(L)'
;MNYNESAIYLEEGFNNDKFEYHPKSRKSLPAYLVVHNHWFYSLDLLASLLLLSLAFFEKPAINGLKVNEGIHASLELLALSIVAIELVMKYRWMRTEHFVRHTRTAIKTVVLLIMIMEALVVLIRRDSHFRVTRALRPVFLIDNHYCGGIRRVVRQILQSMPPFIDMLVLLFFFMLVFAILGFYLFSPNPSDPYFSSISKSFVSLFVLLTTAK
;
A
#
# COMPACT_ATOMS: atom_id res chain seq x y z
N MET A 1 -26.64 1.90 31.07
CA MET A 1 -26.02 1.02 30.06
C MET A 1 -26.60 1.30 28.68
N ASN A 2 -27.91 1.39 28.52
CA ASN A 2 -28.56 1.61 27.21
C ASN A 2 -28.10 2.87 26.46
N TYR A 3 -27.90 4.02 27.13
CA TYR A 3 -27.44 5.25 26.47
C TYR A 3 -26.05 5.14 25.84
N ASN A 4 -25.10 4.49 26.53
CA ASN A 4 -23.73 4.33 26.02
C ASN A 4 -23.71 3.37 24.83
N GLU A 5 -24.52 2.31 24.89
CA GLU A 5 -24.64 1.35 23.79
C GLU A 5 -25.26 2.02 22.55
N SER A 6 -26.32 2.82 22.73
CA SER A 6 -26.91 3.61 21.64
C SER A 6 -25.93 4.63 21.05
N ALA A 7 -25.11 5.29 21.87
CA ALA A 7 -24.08 6.20 21.40
C ALA A 7 -23.04 5.48 20.52
N ILE A 8 -22.61 4.27 20.94
CA ILE A 8 -21.70 3.43 20.16
C ILE A 8 -22.33 3.04 18.81
N TYR A 9 -23.60 2.65 18.77
CA TYR A 9 -24.27 2.36 17.49
C TYR A 9 -24.33 3.55 16.53
N LEU A 10 -24.53 4.77 17.05
CA LEU A 10 -24.49 5.99 16.24
C LEU A 10 -23.08 6.23 15.66
N GLU A 11 -22.05 6.01 16.46
CA GLU A 11 -20.65 6.16 16.05
C GLU A 11 -20.24 5.08 15.01
N GLU A 12 -20.61 3.81 15.24
CA GLU A 12 -20.41 2.71 14.29
C GLU A 12 -21.11 3.00 12.94
N GLY A 13 -22.32 3.55 12.99
CA GLY A 13 -23.07 3.97 11.81
C GLY A 13 -22.39 5.11 11.04
N PHE A 14 -21.88 6.12 11.75
CA PHE A 14 -21.16 7.24 11.15
C PHE A 14 -19.83 6.80 10.50
N ASN A 15 -19.09 5.91 11.15
CA ASN A 15 -17.80 5.41 10.69
C ASN A 15 -17.90 4.29 9.64
N ASN A 16 -19.12 3.83 9.34
CA ASN A 16 -19.39 2.71 8.44
C ASN A 16 -18.67 1.42 8.90
N ASP A 17 -18.66 1.20 10.21
CA ASP A 17 -18.18 -0.04 10.83
C ASP A 17 -19.29 -1.09 10.83
N LYS A 18 -18.90 -2.36 10.70
CA LYS A 18 -19.88 -3.46 10.70
C LYS A 18 -20.36 -3.72 12.12
N PHE A 19 -21.69 -3.73 12.31
CA PHE A 19 -22.32 -4.08 13.59
C PHE A 19 -22.01 -5.50 14.09
N GLU A 20 -21.47 -6.37 13.23
CA GLU A 20 -20.92 -7.68 13.64
C GLU A 20 -19.81 -7.56 14.69
N TYR A 21 -19.10 -6.42 14.72
CA TYR A 21 -17.97 -6.17 15.61
C TYR A 21 -18.38 -5.44 16.91
N HIS A 22 -19.67 -5.24 17.13
CA HIS A 22 -20.18 -4.49 18.27
C HIS A 22 -19.71 -5.09 19.62
N PRO A 23 -19.20 -4.29 20.57
CA PRO A 23 -18.68 -4.79 21.83
C PRO A 23 -19.79 -5.26 22.79
N LYS A 24 -20.17 -6.55 22.69
CA LYS A 24 -21.21 -7.16 23.56
C LYS A 24 -20.71 -7.52 24.97
N SER A 25 -19.40 -7.58 25.19
CA SER A 25 -18.81 -8.03 26.47
C SER A 25 -18.18 -6.87 27.24
N ARG A 26 -18.30 -6.91 28.58
CA ARG A 26 -17.63 -5.97 29.49
C ARG A 26 -16.10 -5.93 29.30
N LYS A 27 -15.49 -7.01 28.80
CA LYS A 27 -14.05 -7.10 28.53
C LYS A 27 -13.63 -6.47 27.19
N SER A 28 -14.52 -6.41 26.20
CA SER A 28 -14.24 -5.85 24.86
C SER A 28 -14.56 -4.35 24.76
N LEU A 29 -15.49 -3.86 25.58
CA LEU A 29 -15.84 -2.44 25.68
C LEU A 29 -14.64 -1.50 25.92
N PRO A 30 -13.74 -1.74 26.90
CA PRO A 30 -12.61 -0.82 27.10
C PRO A 30 -11.63 -0.83 25.92
N ALA A 31 -11.44 -1.98 25.26
CA ALA A 31 -10.58 -2.06 24.08
C ALA A 31 -11.20 -1.27 22.90
N TYR A 32 -12.52 -1.34 22.73
CA TYR A 32 -13.25 -0.55 21.75
C TYR A 32 -13.05 0.96 21.98
N LEU A 33 -13.27 1.43 23.21
CA LEU A 33 -13.16 2.85 23.56
C LEU A 33 -11.74 3.38 23.39
N VAL A 34 -10.72 2.58 23.69
CA VAL A 34 -9.31 2.97 23.48
C VAL A 34 -9.00 3.08 21.97
N VAL A 35 -9.46 2.14 21.16
CA VAL A 35 -9.21 2.14 19.70
C VAL A 35 -9.94 3.28 19.00
N HIS A 36 -11.14 3.65 19.45
CA HIS A 36 -11.93 4.75 18.87
C HIS A 36 -11.56 6.13 19.42
N ASN A 37 -10.46 6.23 20.15
CA ASN A 37 -9.96 7.51 20.63
C ASN A 37 -9.20 8.26 19.52
N HIS A 38 -9.45 9.57 19.36
CA HIS A 38 -8.75 10.43 18.40
C HIS A 38 -7.23 10.40 18.55
N TRP A 39 -6.73 10.27 19.78
CA TRP A 39 -5.31 10.11 20.05
C TRP A 39 -4.74 8.85 19.40
N PHE A 40 -5.50 7.74 19.43
CA PHE A 40 -5.08 6.48 18.85
C PHE A 40 -5.02 6.55 17.33
N TYR A 41 -6.03 7.18 16.70
CA TYR A 41 -6.02 7.44 15.26
C TYR A 41 -4.87 8.37 14.84
N SER A 42 -4.58 9.40 15.64
CA SER A 42 -3.48 10.32 15.36
C SER A 42 -2.12 9.63 15.48
N LEU A 43 -1.99 8.71 16.43
CA LEU A 43 -0.78 7.94 16.68
C LEU A 43 -0.50 6.95 15.52
N ASP A 44 -1.50 6.22 15.03
CA ASP A 44 -1.36 5.35 13.83
C ASP A 44 -0.98 6.17 12.58
N LEU A 45 -1.58 7.35 12.42
CA LEU A 45 -1.26 8.26 11.31
C LEU A 45 0.19 8.74 11.39
N LEU A 46 0.64 9.19 12.57
CA LEU A 46 2.02 9.63 12.78
C LEU A 46 3.02 8.50 12.54
N ALA A 47 2.74 7.29 13.02
CA ALA A 47 3.61 6.13 12.76
C ALA A 47 3.69 5.80 11.27
N SER A 48 2.56 5.85 10.56
CA SER A 48 2.50 5.60 9.12
C SER A 48 3.24 6.68 8.31
N LEU A 49 3.10 7.95 8.68
CA LEU A 49 3.84 9.06 8.08
C LEU A 49 5.34 8.95 8.38
N LEU A 50 5.71 8.57 9.60
CA LEU A 50 7.11 8.33 9.98
C LEU A 50 7.72 7.21 9.12
N LEU A 51 7.03 6.08 8.94
CA LEU A 51 7.46 4.97 8.08
C LEU A 51 7.70 5.39 6.63
N LEU A 52 6.85 6.26 6.09
CA LEU A 52 7.02 6.80 4.74
C LEU A 52 8.17 7.82 4.67
N SER A 53 8.28 8.70 5.66
CA SER A 53 9.35 9.71 5.72
C SER A 53 10.75 9.09 5.84
N LEU A 54 10.86 7.91 6.48
CA LEU A 54 12.10 7.14 6.59
C LEU A 54 12.74 6.82 5.22
N ALA A 55 11.94 6.75 4.15
CA ALA A 55 12.42 6.52 2.81
C ALA A 55 13.40 7.60 2.32
N PHE A 56 13.34 8.84 2.83
CA PHE A 56 14.29 9.90 2.47
C PHE A 56 15.70 9.69 3.04
N PHE A 57 15.80 8.98 4.18
CA PHE A 57 17.05 8.74 4.90
C PHE A 57 17.68 7.38 4.58
N GLU A 58 16.89 6.46 4.03
CA GLU A 58 17.32 5.12 3.61
C GLU A 58 17.94 5.13 2.21
N LYS A 59 18.82 4.16 1.90
CA LYS A 59 19.41 4.03 0.55
C LYS A 59 18.33 3.80 -0.53
N PRO A 60 18.36 4.50 -1.69
CA PRO A 60 19.22 5.64 -2.03
C PRO A 60 18.75 6.93 -1.34
N ALA A 61 19.57 7.44 -0.42
CA ALA A 61 19.22 8.60 0.39
C ALA A 61 19.47 9.90 -0.38
N ILE A 62 18.76 10.97 -0.02
CA ILE A 62 19.06 12.31 -0.53
C ILE A 62 20.50 12.68 -0.10
N ASN A 63 21.25 13.29 -1.02
CA ASN A 63 22.62 13.75 -0.75
C ASN A 63 22.64 14.66 0.51
N GLY A 64 23.36 14.24 1.54
CA GLY A 64 23.48 14.97 2.82
C GLY A 64 22.59 14.47 3.97
N LEU A 65 21.58 13.63 3.71
CA LEU A 65 20.64 13.09 4.71
C LEU A 65 20.86 11.59 4.99
N LYS A 66 22.05 11.06 4.71
CA LYS A 66 22.37 9.65 4.94
C LYS A 66 22.56 9.39 6.44
N VAL A 67 21.66 8.60 7.01
CA VAL A 67 21.73 8.18 8.41
C VAL A 67 22.32 6.77 8.51
N ASN A 68 23.01 6.48 9.62
CA ASN A 68 23.57 5.15 9.92
C ASN A 68 22.50 4.06 9.81
N GLU A 69 22.90 2.90 9.30
CA GLU A 69 22.06 1.73 9.08
C GLU A 69 21.28 1.29 10.32
N GLY A 70 21.93 1.33 11.48
CA GLY A 70 21.28 0.96 12.75
C GLY A 70 20.20 1.95 13.20
N ILE A 71 20.39 3.25 12.98
CA ILE A 71 19.45 4.27 13.47
C ILE A 71 18.15 4.22 12.69
N HIS A 72 18.19 4.16 11.36
CA HIS A 72 16.96 4.07 10.58
C HIS A 72 16.23 2.74 10.82
N ALA A 73 16.94 1.62 10.98
CA ALA A 73 16.34 0.33 11.30
C ALA A 73 15.66 0.35 12.69
N SER A 74 16.27 1.01 13.67
CA SER A 74 15.67 1.18 15.00
C SER A 74 14.41 2.04 14.97
N LEU A 75 14.40 3.11 14.16
CA LEU A 75 13.26 4.01 14.01
C LEU A 75 12.11 3.32 13.26
N GLU A 76 12.44 2.52 12.25
CA GLU A 76 11.48 1.66 11.55
C GLU A 76 10.85 0.66 12.52
N LEU A 77 11.65 -0.04 13.33
CA LEU A 77 11.15 -1.01 14.30
C LEU A 77 10.26 -0.35 15.37
N LEU A 78 10.60 0.86 15.80
CA LEU A 78 9.75 1.66 16.69
C LEU A 78 8.39 1.94 16.05
N ALA A 79 8.37 2.45 14.82
CA ALA A 79 7.11 2.76 14.14
C ALA A 79 6.28 1.51 13.83
N LEU A 80 6.92 0.39 13.45
CA LEU A 80 6.23 -0.89 13.28
C LEU A 80 5.68 -1.42 14.61
N SER A 81 6.39 -1.22 15.73
CA SER A 81 5.90 -1.64 17.05
C SER A 81 4.63 -0.90 17.46
N ILE A 82 4.52 0.38 17.10
CA ILE A 82 3.32 1.18 17.31
C ILE A 82 2.14 0.58 16.53
N VAL A 83 2.33 0.29 15.24
CA VAL A 83 1.30 -0.34 14.39
C VAL A 83 0.95 -1.74 14.90
N ALA A 84 1.92 -2.46 15.46
CA ALA A 84 1.68 -3.76 16.09
C ALA A 84 0.78 -3.64 17.34
N ILE A 85 1.01 -2.65 18.19
CA ILE A 85 0.18 -2.39 19.38
C ILE A 85 -1.26 -2.06 18.95
N GLU A 86 -1.43 -1.23 17.92
CA GLU A 86 -2.75 -0.91 17.35
C GLU A 86 -3.48 -2.17 16.87
N LEU A 87 -2.79 -3.03 16.14
CA LEU A 87 -3.32 -4.28 15.64
C LEU A 87 -3.69 -5.26 16.77
N VAL A 88 -2.88 -5.34 17.82
CA VAL A 88 -3.15 -6.16 19.02
C VAL A 88 -4.37 -5.64 19.77
N MET A 89 -4.54 -4.32 19.91
CA MET A 89 -5.74 -3.74 20.51
C MET A 89 -6.99 -4.02 19.68
N LYS A 90 -6.88 -3.92 18.35
CA LYS A 90 -7.93 -4.33 17.41
C LYS A 90 -8.26 -5.82 17.52
N TYR A 91 -7.26 -6.69 17.69
CA TYR A 91 -7.45 -8.12 17.94
C TYR A 91 -8.10 -8.42 19.30
N ARG A 92 -7.82 -7.62 20.33
CA ARG A 92 -8.47 -7.78 21.65
C ARG A 92 -9.95 -7.41 21.61
N TRP A 93 -10.31 -6.44 20.77
CA TRP A 93 -11.69 -6.05 20.55
C TRP A 93 -12.43 -7.01 19.59
N MET A 94 -11.85 -7.31 18.42
CA MET A 94 -12.44 -8.19 17.41
C MET A 94 -12.19 -9.67 17.72
N ARG A 95 -13.25 -10.49 17.72
CA ARG A 95 -13.13 -11.94 17.90
C ARG A 95 -12.24 -12.56 16.81
N THR A 96 -11.38 -13.52 17.18
CA THR A 96 -10.32 -14.13 16.33
C THR A 96 -10.80 -14.56 14.94
N GLU A 97 -11.96 -15.21 14.84
CA GLU A 97 -12.53 -15.68 13.57
C GLU A 97 -12.79 -14.53 12.59
N HIS A 98 -13.33 -13.42 13.10
CA HIS A 98 -13.63 -12.24 12.30
C HIS A 98 -12.38 -11.46 11.92
N PHE A 99 -11.38 -11.44 12.80
CA PHE A 99 -10.10 -10.78 12.56
C PHE A 99 -9.37 -11.39 11.35
N VAL A 100 -9.26 -12.72 11.29
CA VAL A 100 -8.56 -13.43 10.19
C VAL A 100 -9.36 -13.39 8.88
N ARG A 101 -10.69 -13.43 8.95
CA ARG A 101 -11.56 -13.37 7.77
C ARG A 101 -11.58 -11.99 7.11
N HIS A 102 -11.25 -10.93 7.85
CA HIS A 102 -11.22 -9.58 7.32
C HIS A 102 -9.95 -9.33 6.50
N THR A 103 -10.08 -9.42 5.18
CA THR A 103 -8.96 -9.38 4.21
C THR A 103 -8.00 -8.21 4.43
N ARG A 104 -8.50 -7.02 4.71
CA ARG A 104 -7.66 -5.82 4.94
C ARG A 104 -6.79 -5.94 6.19
N THR A 105 -7.37 -6.43 7.28
CA THR A 105 -6.63 -6.62 8.55
C THR A 105 -5.63 -7.75 8.40
N ALA A 106 -5.98 -8.82 7.68
CA ALA A 106 -5.07 -9.91 7.37
C ALA A 106 -3.87 -9.44 6.53
N ILE A 107 -4.10 -8.64 5.47
CA ILE A 107 -3.02 -8.04 4.67
C ILE A 107 -2.12 -7.14 5.54
N LYS A 108 -2.71 -6.23 6.35
CA LYS A 108 -1.94 -5.37 7.27
C LYS A 108 -1.08 -6.21 8.23
N THR A 109 -1.62 -7.31 8.75
CA THR A 109 -0.90 -8.25 9.64
C THR A 109 0.27 -8.94 8.93
N VAL A 110 0.06 -9.47 7.74
CA VAL A 110 1.11 -10.17 6.97
C VAL A 110 2.24 -9.20 6.59
N VAL A 111 1.88 -8.01 6.10
CA VAL A 111 2.87 -6.97 5.74
C VAL A 111 3.68 -6.54 6.97
N LEU A 112 3.02 -6.33 8.11
CA LEU A 112 3.68 -5.97 9.37
C LEU A 112 4.69 -7.05 9.80
N LEU A 113 4.32 -8.33 9.76
CA LEU A 113 5.22 -9.42 10.14
C LEU A 113 6.45 -9.50 9.23
N ILE A 114 6.26 -9.39 7.92
CA ILE A 114 7.35 -9.39 6.94
C ILE A 114 8.31 -8.21 7.20
N MET A 115 7.77 -7.01 7.45
CA MET A 115 8.59 -5.83 7.69
C MET A 115 9.35 -5.87 9.02
N ILE A 116 8.74 -6.39 10.08
CA ILE A 116 9.45 -6.59 11.37
C ILE A 116 10.61 -7.57 11.17
N MET A 117 10.38 -8.69 10.49
CA MET A 117 11.42 -9.66 10.19
C MET A 117 12.56 -9.04 9.39
N GLU A 118 12.24 -8.25 8.36
CA GLU A 118 13.24 -7.59 7.54
C GLU A 118 14.04 -6.52 8.31
N ALA A 119 13.37 -5.72 9.14
CA ALA A 119 14.02 -4.73 10.00
C ALA A 119 14.99 -5.40 11.00
N LEU A 120 14.60 -6.55 11.58
CA LEU A 120 15.48 -7.35 12.43
C LEU A 120 16.70 -7.89 11.66
N VAL A 121 16.50 -8.40 10.44
CA VAL A 121 17.60 -8.89 9.58
C VAL A 121 18.59 -7.78 9.27
N VAL A 122 18.13 -6.57 8.95
CA VAL A 122 19.00 -5.41 8.70
C VAL A 122 19.79 -5.03 9.95
N LEU A 123 19.14 -5.04 11.12
CA LEU A 123 19.78 -4.70 12.39
C LEU A 123 20.91 -5.70 12.75
N ILE A 124 20.67 -7.00 12.52
CA ILE A 124 21.64 -8.07 12.79
C ILE A 124 22.80 -8.03 11.78
N ARG A 125 22.49 -7.94 10.48
CA ARG A 125 23.48 -8.01 9.42
C ARG A 125 24.32 -6.73 9.30
N ARG A 126 23.82 -5.59 9.79
CA ARG A 126 24.40 -4.24 9.63
C ARG A 126 24.65 -3.82 8.18
N ASP A 127 24.02 -4.53 7.23
CA ASP A 127 24.05 -4.23 5.81
C ASP A 127 22.63 -4.17 5.24
N SER A 128 22.40 -3.19 4.36
CA SER A 128 21.14 -3.06 3.63
C SER A 128 21.15 -3.96 2.39
N HIS A 129 20.16 -4.84 2.27
CA HIS A 129 19.86 -5.57 1.03
C HIS A 129 18.89 -4.79 0.14
N PHE A 130 18.55 -5.31 -1.05
CA PHE A 130 17.51 -4.69 -1.88
C PHE A 130 16.13 -4.95 -1.26
N ARG A 131 15.55 -3.91 -0.66
CA ARG A 131 14.34 -3.99 0.17
C ARG A 131 13.08 -3.63 -0.61
N VAL A 132 12.49 -4.63 -1.27
CA VAL A 132 11.26 -4.45 -2.07
C VAL A 132 10.03 -4.22 -1.18
N THR A 133 10.02 -4.77 0.03
CA THR A 133 8.88 -4.69 0.95
C THR A 133 8.58 -3.25 1.38
N ARG A 134 9.53 -2.32 1.27
CA ARG A 134 9.32 -0.88 1.49
C ARG A 134 8.17 -0.31 0.65
N ALA A 135 7.95 -0.85 -0.55
CA ALA A 135 6.84 -0.46 -1.43
C ALA A 135 5.45 -0.77 -0.83
N LEU A 136 5.37 -1.62 0.21
CA LEU A 136 4.14 -1.97 0.91
C LEU A 136 3.83 -1.02 2.08
N ARG A 137 4.76 -0.15 2.52
CA ARG A 137 4.52 0.82 3.62
C ARG A 137 3.29 1.72 3.41
N PRO A 138 2.97 2.18 2.18
CA PRO A 138 1.74 2.95 1.93
C PRO A 138 0.45 2.24 2.35
N VAL A 139 0.45 0.90 2.49
CA VAL A 139 -0.72 0.15 2.98
C VAL A 139 -1.13 0.61 4.38
N PHE A 140 -0.17 0.92 5.26
CA PHE A 140 -0.48 1.42 6.61
C PHE A 140 -1.16 2.79 6.56
N LEU A 141 -0.71 3.68 5.66
CA LEU A 141 -1.35 4.98 5.47
C LEU A 141 -2.76 4.83 4.87
N ILE A 142 -2.95 3.97 3.87
CA ILE A 142 -4.27 3.75 3.25
C ILE A 142 -5.27 3.14 4.27
N ASP A 143 -4.79 2.31 5.21
CA ASP A 143 -5.63 1.70 6.24
C ASP A 143 -5.95 2.62 7.44
N ASN A 144 -5.36 3.81 7.52
CA ASN A 144 -5.68 4.79 8.56
C ASN A 144 -7.13 5.29 8.51
N HIS A 145 -7.68 5.63 9.68
CA HIS A 145 -9.05 6.12 9.83
C HIS A 145 -9.29 7.41 9.00
N TYR A 146 -8.39 8.40 9.12
CA TYR A 146 -8.48 9.67 8.37
C TYR A 146 -8.39 9.49 6.84
N CYS A 147 -7.71 8.43 6.38
CA CYS A 147 -7.54 8.13 4.95
C CYS A 147 -8.68 7.28 4.37
N GLY A 148 -9.84 7.21 5.03
CA GLY A 148 -11.02 6.49 4.55
C GLY A 148 -11.49 6.92 3.15
N GLY A 149 -11.41 8.21 2.82
CA GLY A 149 -11.72 8.73 1.48
C GLY A 149 -10.77 8.21 0.41
N ILE A 150 -9.46 8.31 0.64
CA ILE A 150 -8.42 7.79 -0.25
C ILE A 150 -8.63 6.31 -0.51
N ARG A 151 -8.93 5.54 0.55
CA ARG A 151 -9.21 4.11 0.45
C ARG A 151 -10.41 3.79 -0.45
N ARG A 152 -11.47 4.60 -0.39
CA ARG A 152 -12.65 4.44 -1.26
C ARG A 152 -12.29 4.71 -2.72
N VAL A 153 -11.53 5.77 -2.99
CA VAL A 153 -11.07 6.11 -4.35
C VAL A 153 -10.17 5.02 -4.93
N VAL A 154 -9.18 4.53 -4.18
CA VAL A 154 -8.29 3.44 -4.63
C VAL A 154 -9.11 2.19 -4.98
N ARG A 155 -10.11 1.85 -4.16
CA ARG A 155 -11.01 0.72 -4.45
C ARG A 155 -11.80 0.94 -5.74
N GLN A 156 -12.32 2.14 -5.97
CA GLN A 156 -13.06 2.47 -7.20
C GLN A 156 -12.17 2.37 -8.43
N ILE A 157 -10.92 2.85 -8.35
CA ILE A 157 -9.94 2.70 -9.44
C ILE A 157 -9.74 1.22 -9.76
N LEU A 158 -9.44 0.39 -8.76
CA LEU A 158 -9.24 -1.06 -8.94
C LEU A 158 -10.49 -1.76 -9.49
N GLN A 159 -11.69 -1.35 -9.08
CA GLN A 159 -12.95 -1.89 -9.61
C GLN A 159 -13.21 -1.48 -11.06
N SER A 160 -12.69 -0.34 -11.51
CA SER A 160 -12.80 0.12 -12.89
C SER A 160 -11.74 -0.46 -13.84
N MET A 161 -10.73 -1.16 -13.30
CA MET A 161 -9.62 -1.74 -14.10
C MET A 161 -10.03 -2.88 -15.05
N PRO A 162 -10.91 -3.84 -14.70
CA PRO A 162 -11.22 -4.95 -15.60
C PRO A 162 -11.63 -4.55 -17.03
N PRO A 163 -12.62 -3.65 -17.25
CA PRO A 163 -12.95 -3.24 -18.62
C PRO A 163 -11.85 -2.43 -19.31
N PHE A 164 -11.00 -1.73 -18.55
CA PHE A 164 -9.85 -1.02 -19.10
C PHE A 164 -8.80 -1.99 -19.66
N ILE A 165 -8.58 -3.13 -18.99
CA ILE A 165 -7.64 -4.16 -19.45
C ILE A 165 -8.09 -4.76 -20.80
N ASP A 166 -9.39 -5.00 -21.00
CA ASP A 166 -9.90 -5.54 -22.26
C ASP A 166 -9.61 -4.60 -23.45
N MET A 167 -9.84 -3.29 -23.26
CA MET A 167 -9.52 -2.28 -24.27
C MET A 167 -8.01 -2.16 -24.51
N LEU A 168 -7.22 -2.26 -23.44
CA LEU A 168 -5.75 -2.21 -23.52
C LEU A 168 -5.19 -3.39 -24.33
N VAL A 169 -5.74 -4.59 -24.17
CA VAL A 169 -5.34 -5.78 -24.95
C VAL A 169 -5.63 -5.57 -26.44
N LEU A 170 -6.82 -5.03 -26.78
CA LEU A 170 -7.16 -4.73 -28.17
C LEU A 170 -6.21 -3.68 -28.78
N LEU A 171 -5.86 -2.65 -28.01
CA LEU A 171 -4.91 -1.62 -28.43
C LEU A 171 -3.52 -2.21 -28.70
N PHE A 172 -3.00 -3.05 -27.80
CA PHE A 172 -1.72 -3.71 -27.98
C PHE A 172 -1.72 -4.69 -29.16
N PHE A 173 -2.86 -5.35 -29.45
CA PHE A 173 -3.01 -6.19 -30.62
C PHE A 173 -2.82 -5.39 -31.93
N PHE A 174 -3.53 -4.27 -32.09
CA PHE A 174 -3.36 -3.41 -33.28
C PHE A 174 -1.95 -2.82 -33.36
N MET A 175 -1.37 -2.42 -32.24
CA MET A 175 0.00 -1.90 -32.18
C MET A 175 1.02 -2.94 -32.65
N LEU A 176 0.86 -4.21 -32.28
CA LEU A 176 1.73 -5.30 -32.72
C LEU A 176 1.62 -5.53 -34.23
N VAL A 177 0.41 -5.56 -34.77
CA VAL A 177 0.18 -5.68 -36.23
C VAL A 177 0.86 -4.54 -36.99
N PHE A 178 0.70 -3.29 -36.53
CA PHE A 178 1.36 -2.15 -37.15
C PHE A 178 2.89 -2.14 -36.95
N ALA A 179 3.40 -2.69 -35.84
CA ALA A 179 4.84 -2.82 -35.63
C ALA A 179 5.47 -3.79 -36.64
N ILE A 180 4.79 -4.91 -36.92
CA ILE A 180 5.22 -5.87 -37.95
C ILE A 180 5.14 -5.22 -39.33
N LEU A 181 4.04 -4.56 -39.65
CA LEU A 181 3.87 -3.87 -40.93
C LEU A 181 4.93 -2.79 -41.14
N GLY A 182 5.16 -1.94 -40.13
CA GLY A 182 6.17 -0.89 -40.17
C GLY A 182 7.59 -1.44 -40.30
N PHE A 183 7.88 -2.56 -39.63
CA PHE A 183 9.15 -3.26 -39.83
C PHE A 183 9.31 -3.72 -41.29
N TYR A 184 8.32 -4.40 -41.88
CA TYR A 184 8.42 -4.83 -43.28
C TYR A 184 8.53 -3.68 -44.28
N LEU A 185 7.88 -2.55 -44.00
CA LEU A 185 7.85 -1.40 -44.91
C LEU A 185 9.12 -0.54 -44.85
N PHE A 186 9.68 -0.34 -43.66
CA PHE A 186 10.77 0.63 -43.44
C PHE A 186 12.12 0.03 -43.07
N SER A 187 12.20 -1.29 -42.80
CA SER A 187 13.47 -1.99 -42.53
C SER A 187 14.52 -1.88 -43.64
N PRO A 188 14.17 -1.82 -44.94
CA PRO A 188 15.18 -1.67 -46.00
C PRO A 188 15.93 -0.33 -46.00
N ASN A 189 15.45 0.70 -45.29
CA ASN A 189 16.09 2.00 -45.26
C ASN A 189 17.20 2.06 -44.19
N PRO A 190 18.50 2.10 -44.56
CA PRO A 190 19.60 2.10 -43.60
C PRO A 190 19.73 3.41 -42.80
N SER A 191 19.07 4.49 -43.21
CA SER A 191 19.09 5.77 -42.48
C SER A 191 18.12 5.82 -41.29
N ASP A 192 17.18 4.87 -41.18
CA ASP A 192 16.10 4.94 -40.20
C ASP A 192 16.37 4.05 -38.98
N PRO A 193 16.64 4.62 -37.79
CA PRO A 193 16.96 3.83 -36.60
C PRO A 193 15.73 3.18 -35.95
N TYR A 194 14.52 3.63 -36.32
CA TYR A 194 13.26 3.32 -35.62
C TYR A 194 12.68 1.94 -36.00
N PHE A 195 12.76 1.56 -37.27
CA PHE A 195 12.14 0.33 -37.80
C PHE A 195 13.16 -0.77 -38.16
N SER A 196 14.31 -0.78 -37.48
CA SER A 196 15.40 -1.73 -37.78
C SER A 196 15.19 -3.13 -37.19
N SER A 197 14.33 -3.28 -36.18
CA SER A 197 13.98 -4.57 -35.56
C SER A 197 12.56 -4.53 -35.03
N ILE A 198 11.91 -5.69 -34.93
CA ILE A 198 10.52 -5.79 -34.45
C ILE A 198 10.35 -5.14 -33.06
N SER A 199 11.30 -5.36 -32.14
CA SER A 199 11.27 -4.74 -30.81
C SER A 199 11.37 -3.22 -30.87
N LYS A 200 12.23 -2.67 -31.73
CA LYS A 200 12.37 -1.22 -31.90
C LYS A 200 11.15 -0.61 -32.58
N SER A 201 10.58 -1.29 -33.58
CA SER A 201 9.34 -0.85 -34.23
C SER A 201 8.20 -0.76 -33.22
N PHE A 202 8.06 -1.77 -32.35
CA PHE A 202 7.04 -1.76 -31.30
C PHE A 202 7.25 -0.63 -30.29
N VAL A 203 8.46 -0.45 -29.78
CA VAL A 203 8.78 0.66 -28.86
C VAL A 203 8.55 2.02 -29.52
N SER A 204 8.94 2.19 -30.78
CA SER A 204 8.75 3.44 -31.53
C SER A 204 7.26 3.75 -31.71
N LEU A 205 6.42 2.74 -32.03
CA LEU A 205 4.97 2.92 -32.10
C LEU A 205 4.33 3.15 -30.74
N PHE A 206 4.86 2.55 -29.67
CA PHE A 206 4.39 2.80 -28.30
C PHE A 206 4.67 4.25 -27.87
N VAL A 207 5.86 4.76 -28.18
CA VAL A 207 6.22 6.18 -27.97
C VAL A 207 5.33 7.09 -28.82
N LEU A 208 5.12 6.73 -30.10
CA LEU A 208 4.25 7.47 -31.02
C LEU A 208 2.79 7.51 -30.56
N LEU A 209 2.27 6.43 -29.95
CA LEU A 209 0.93 6.39 -29.37
C LEU A 209 0.75 7.47 -28.29
N THR A 210 1.80 7.72 -27.50
CA THR A 210 1.79 8.79 -26.49
C THR A 210 2.07 10.17 -27.07
N THR A 211 2.31 10.28 -28.38
CA THR A 211 2.71 11.52 -29.09
C THR A 211 3.92 12.21 -28.45
N ALA A 212 4.79 11.43 -27.82
CA ALA A 212 6.02 11.93 -27.25
C ALA A 212 6.95 12.38 -28.39
N LYS A 213 7.38 13.64 -28.32
CA LYS A 213 8.31 14.27 -29.27
C LYS A 213 9.75 13.93 -28.92
#